data_AF-A0A2E3PDI4-F1
#
_entry.id   AF-A0A2E3PDI4-F1
#
_cell.length_a   1.000
_cell.length_b   1.000
_cell.length_c   1.000
_cell.angle_alpha   90.00
_cell.angle_beta   90.00
_cell.angle_gamma   90.00
#
_symmetry.space_group_name_H-M   'P 1'
#
loop_
_entity.id
_entity.type
_entity.pdbx_description
1 polymer ?
#
loop_
_entity_poly.entity_id
_entity_poly.type
_entity_poly.pdbx_seq_one_letter_code
_entity_poly.pdbx_strand_id
1 'polypeptide(L)' 'MFYEVYRDQAGYWRWRLLAGNHRKIANSGEGYHNRNDVYAAIELVKRSGNAPVREISRAY' A
#
# COMPACT_ATOMS: atom_id res chain seq x y z
N MET A 1 -6.41 -9.73 -8.42
CA MET A 1 -5.85 -8.90 -7.33
C MET A 1 -6.75 -7.70 -7.14
N PHE A 2 -6.87 -7.18 -5.91
CA PHE A 2 -7.69 -6.00 -5.64
C PHE A 2 -7.17 -5.23 -4.41
N TYR A 3 -7.41 -3.93 -4.40
CA TYR A 3 -7.10 -3.07 -3.26
C TYR A 3 -8.32 -3.01 -2.33
N GLU A 4 -8.08 -3.18 -1.04
CA GLU A 4 -9.06 -2.87 0.00
C GLU A 4 -8.64 -1.63 0.75
N VAL A 5 -9.59 -0.72 0.96
CA VAL A 5 -9.45 0.46 1.80
C VAL A 5 -10.26 0.26 3.06
N TYR A 6 -9.66 0.45 4.22
CA TYR A 6 -10.31 0.27 5.51
C TYR A 6 -9.78 1.28 6.53
N ARG A 7 -10.52 1.45 7.63
CA ARG A 7 -10.11 2.27 8.77
C ARG A 7 -9.60 1.35 9.88
N ASP A 8 -8.43 1.63 10.42
CA ASP A 8 -7.85 0.86 11.52
C ASP A 8 -8.44 1.27 12.88
N GLN A 9 -8.06 0.54 13.93
CA GLN A 9 -8.52 0.81 15.31
C GLN A 9 -8.04 2.17 15.85
N ALA A 10 -6.95 2.71 15.33
CA ALA A 10 -6.44 4.03 15.70
C ALA A 10 -7.11 5.17 14.90
N GLY A 11 -8.09 4.84 14.04
CA GLY A 11 -8.87 5.80 13.28
C GLY A 11 -8.22 6.27 11.99
N TYR A 12 -7.11 5.66 11.57
CA TYR A 12 -6.42 5.99 10.32
C TYR A 12 -6.95 5.14 9.16
N TRP A 13 -7.00 5.74 7.99
CA TRP A 13 -7.27 5.04 6.74
C TRP A 13 -6.02 4.29 6.28
N ARG A 14 -6.21 3.06 5.83
CA ARG A 14 -5.14 2.21 5.29
C ARG A 14 -5.63 1.49 4.04
N TRP A 15 -4.68 1.00 3.27
CA TRP A 15 -4.95 0.10 2.16
C TRP A 15 -4.13 -1.18 2.26
N ARG A 16 -4.64 -2.24 1.64
CA ARG A 16 -3.90 -3.48 1.39
C ARG A 16 -4.22 -4.02 0.00
N LEU A 17 -3.25 -4.67 -0.63
CA LEU A 17 -3.41 -5.36 -1.90
C LEU A 17 -3.53 -6.86 -1.63
N LEU A 18 -4.64 -7.45 -2.08
CA LEU A 18 -4.88 -8.88 -1.97
C LEU A 18 -4.73 -9.58 -3.34
N ALA A 19 -4.21 -10.80 -3.31
CA ALA A 19 -4.23 -11.75 -4.40
C ALA A 19 -5.66 -12.27 -4.66
N GLY A 20 -5.89 -12.95 -5.79
CA GLY A 20 -7.19 -13.58 -6.08
C GLY A 20 -7.62 -14.63 -5.05
N ASN A 21 -6.66 -15.19 -4.31
CA ASN A 21 -6.88 -16.10 -3.18
C ASN A 21 -7.00 -15.38 -1.82
N HIS A 22 -7.23 -14.06 -1.81
CA HIS A 22 -7.37 -13.23 -0.61
C HIS A 22 -6.13 -13.13 0.28
N ARG A 23 -4.96 -13.62 -0.15
CA ARG A 23 -3.70 -13.44 0.59
C ARG A 23 -3.14 -12.03 0.36
N LYS A 24 -2.65 -11.41 1.43
CA LYS A 24 -2.05 -10.08 1.40
C LYS A 24 -0.69 -10.13 0.69
N ILE A 25 -0.53 -9.28 -0.31
CA ILE A 25 0.72 -9.11 -1.09
C ILE A 25 1.45 -7.85 -0.63
N ALA A 26 0.72 -6.77 -0.40
CA ALA A 26 1.25 -5.50 0.06
C ALA A 26 0.26 -4.79 0.99
N ASN A 27 0.77 -3.86 1.79
CA ASN A 27 -0.03 -2.97 2.62
C ASN A 27 0.59 -1.59 2.68
N SER A 28 -0.22 -0.62 3.06
CA SER A 28 0.28 0.68 3.47
C SER A 28 1.22 0.54 4.67
N GLY A 29 2.43 1.08 4.54
CA GLY A 29 3.35 1.24 5.67
C GLY A 29 2.85 2.27 6.68
N GLU A 30 2.14 3.29 6.20
CA GLU A 30 1.65 4.42 6.99
C GLU A 30 0.11 4.47 7.03
N GLY A 31 -0.45 5.09 8.08
CA GLY A 31 -1.88 5.39 8.18
C GLY A 31 -2.17 6.81 7.71
N TYR A 32 -3.27 7.01 6.99
CA TYR A 32 -3.67 8.31 6.45
C TYR A 32 -4.82 8.90 7.26
N HIS A 33 -4.83 10.22 7.45
CA HIS A 33 -5.93 10.90 8.13
C HIS A 33 -7.20 10.97 7.28
N ASN A 34 -7.05 11.18 5.97
CA ASN A 34 -8.18 11.30 5.05
C ASN A 34 -8.30 10.10 4.11
N ARG A 35 -9.54 9.77 3.74
CA ARG A 35 -9.84 8.68 2.82
C ARG A 35 -9.30 8.94 1.41
N ASN A 36 -9.32 10.20 0.95
CA ASN A 36 -8.81 10.57 -0.38
C ASN A 36 -7.30 10.36 -0.51
N ASP A 37 -6.54 10.57 0.57
CA ASP A 37 -5.09 10.37 0.57
C ASP A 37 -4.74 8.90 0.32
N VAL A 38 -5.55 7.96 0.83
CA VAL A 38 -5.42 6.54 0.51
C VAL A 38 -5.61 6.26 -0.98
N TYR A 39 -6.63 6.86 -1.61
CA TYR A 39 -6.87 6.65 -3.04
C TYR A 39 -5.74 7.22 -3.89
N ALA A 40 -5.19 8.38 -3.51
CA ALA A 40 -4.01 8.95 -4.17
C ALA A 40 -2.79 8.04 -4.03
N ALA A 41 -2.54 7.49 -2.83
CA ALA A 41 -1.46 6.53 -2.60
C ALA A 41 -1.62 5.24 -3.43
N ILE A 42 -2.83 4.68 -3.50
CA ILE A 42 -3.12 3.51 -4.35
C ILE A 42 -2.84 3.83 -5.83
N GLU A 43 -3.22 5.02 -6.28
CA GLU A 43 -3.00 5.43 -7.67
C GLU A 43 -1.50 5.56 -8.00
N LEU A 44 -0.70 6.06 -7.06
CA LEU A 44 0.76 6.08 -7.20
C LEU A 44 1.33 4.67 -7.33
N VAL A 45 0.89 3.73 -6.48
CA VAL A 45 1.35 2.32 -6.52
C VAL A 45 0.93 1.63 -7.83
N LYS A 46 -0.28 1.91 -8.33
CA LYS A 46 -0.72 1.39 -9.63
C LYS A 46 0.16 1.89 -10.78
N ARG A 47 0.61 3.15 -10.72
CA ARG A 47 1.47 3.77 -11.74
C ARG A 47 2.95 3.41 -11.61
N SER A 48 3.39 2.93 -10.44
CA SER A 48 4.78 2.59 -10.18
C SER A 48 5.20 1.21 -10.72
N GLY A 49 4.41 0.58 -11.60
CA GLY A 49 4.71 -0.76 -12.15
C GLY A 49 6.07 -0.86 -12.86
N ASN A 50 6.60 0.26 -13.37
CA ASN A 50 7.91 0.34 -14.02
C ASN A 50 8.98 0.98 -13.14
N ALA A 51 8.72 1.21 -11.85
CA ALA A 51 9.71 1.81 -10.96
C ALA A 51 10.92 0.88 -10.82
N PRO A 52 12.16 1.41 -10.93
CA PRO A 52 13.36 0.59 -10.82
C PRO A 52 13.53 0.06 -9.40
N VAL A 53 13.95 -1.20 -9.28
CA VAL A 53 14.29 -1.82 -8.00
C VAL A 53 15.76 -1.54 -7.68
N ARG A 54 16.03 -1.07 -6.46
CA ARG A 54 17.39 -0.88 -5.95
C ARG A 54 17.58 -1.74 -4.71
N GLU A 55 18.62 -2.56 -4.71
CA GLU A 55 19.07 -3.30 -3.53
C GLU A 55 20.04 -2.44 -2.73
N ILE A 56 19.82 -2.31 -1.42
CA ILE A 56 20.77 -1.67 -0.51
C ILE A 56 21.34 -2.75 0.40
N SER A 57 22.53 -3.26 0.07
CA SER A 57 23.33 -4.05 1.00
C SER A 57 24.03 -3.10 1.97
N ARG A 58 23.51 -2.94 3.18
CA ARG A 58 24.33 -2.38 4.26
C ARG A 58 25.36 -3.44 4.67
N ALA A 59 26.59 -3.31 4.17
CA ALA A 59 27.74 -3.89 4.84
C ALA A 59 28.01 -3.04 6.09
N TYR A 60 27.87 -3.65 7.27
CA TYR A 60 28.45 -3.13 8.52
C TYR A 60 29.86 -3.66 8.65
#